data_AF-A0A971U2X7-F1
#
_entry.id   AF-A0A971U2X7-F1
#
_cell.length_a   1.000
_cell.length_b   1.000
_cell.length_c   1.000
_cell.angle_alpha   90.00
_cell.angle_beta   90.00
_cell.angle_gamma   90.00
#
_symmetry.space_group_name_H-M   'P 1'
#
loop_
_entity.id
_entity.type
_entity.pdbx_description
1 polymer ?
#
loop_
_entity_poly.entity_id
_entity_poly.type
_entity_poly.pdbx_seq_one_letter_code
_entity_poly.pdbx_strand_id
1 'polypeptide(L)'
;MATIIAEPGAVESDIVLEALLDGLPDDYYVLPYPAVYGHELEWLVVAPSGIYHLDVRDWQGSVWANDEDAWLVEAERGSREPHPSPVRVAREARRAVSSFLADEAPRLAPPFRALLVFSGELPVVFGSERSLPMVLLDEAVERVREAPAALGSGLEEPEARAALAEAFDRRRLALRQRAARPFVLATSGWIKTNLEAWTLEDLIRLFDRHSGAAVKHMLDGSLEEWLDAEGAYELADLVREALQAHPSDGRAALESFMLSSGYVQPPELRLQPRRLVMGYVLTDEVVRHELVIGRRGKRGHLFGELAPLDAWVRVEPAQFSGRTKVMVSVDTTSLPVSAESQSSVAINAGAGHHLKTVPVTVRVRPRPSEFTVRVARPLLGLLAGLVAGVVFNWAVYDFVAAGTLASRMNAGVVALWGLAGLLRGFAQPPAWPNVYAIERWLIRVLAWGLGLAAVLMGLLWLVHTWYPEVCCVATAFGARRLFVSIILALSVVPGTIAEHRRAKALRYEPLSAGYGRILRNAWRVVAVLALLVVGLFEYRLLQPRIQQMMASPQAVETTETTKGVLQRVEERLNGWVDGLYVRYLEEQQPGKATGLDAIKEWFSGGR
;
A
#
# COMPACT_ATOMS: atom_id res chain seq x y z
N MET A 1 42.89 -8.64 29.30
CA MET A 1 43.19 -9.36 28.07
C MET A 1 42.30 -8.87 26.96
N ALA A 2 42.88 -8.11 26.03
CA ALA A 2 42.20 -7.66 24.82
C ALA A 2 41.61 -8.81 24.02
N THR A 3 40.62 -8.50 23.20
CA THR A 3 39.91 -9.48 22.38
C THR A 3 40.53 -9.53 20.98
N ILE A 4 40.98 -10.71 20.55
CA ILE A 4 41.40 -10.93 19.15
C ILE A 4 40.16 -11.02 18.27
N ILE A 5 40.17 -10.33 17.14
CA ILE A 5 39.22 -10.54 16.05
C ILE A 5 40.02 -10.99 14.83
N ALA A 6 39.88 -12.27 14.48
CA ALA A 6 40.50 -12.88 13.31
C ALA A 6 39.72 -14.13 12.89
N GLU A 7 39.89 -14.55 11.64
CA GLU A 7 39.36 -15.83 11.15
C GLU A 7 39.86 -17.01 12.03
N PRO A 8 38.97 -17.95 12.40
CA PRO A 8 39.36 -19.11 13.20
C PRO A 8 40.48 -19.93 12.54
N GLY A 9 41.64 -20.00 13.21
CA GLY A 9 42.81 -20.76 12.73
C GLY A 9 43.75 -20.01 11.80
N ALA A 10 43.51 -18.71 11.54
CA ALA A 10 44.35 -17.89 10.67
C ALA A 10 45.60 -17.31 11.34
N VAL A 11 45.70 -17.39 12.68
CA VAL A 11 46.74 -16.69 13.45
C VAL A 11 47.64 -17.69 14.17
N GLU A 12 48.90 -17.78 13.75
CA GLU A 12 49.95 -18.41 14.55
C GLU A 12 50.30 -17.47 15.72
N SER A 13 50.45 -18.03 16.93
CA SER A 13 50.89 -17.24 18.10
C SER A 13 52.30 -16.72 17.85
N ASP A 14 52.47 -15.40 17.90
CA ASP A 14 53.75 -14.73 17.81
C ASP A 14 53.88 -13.72 18.97
N ILE A 15 55.12 -13.33 19.28
CA ILE A 15 55.52 -12.45 20.39
C ILE A 15 54.72 -11.14 20.37
N VAL A 16 54.42 -10.60 19.19
CA VAL A 16 53.62 -9.38 19.02
C VAL A 16 52.19 -9.57 19.50
N LEU A 17 51.56 -10.70 19.16
CA LEU A 17 50.19 -11.00 19.54
C LEU A 17 50.08 -11.17 21.06
N GLU A 18 51.00 -11.93 21.66
CA GLU A 18 51.04 -12.17 23.10
C GLU A 18 51.21 -10.85 23.87
N ALA A 19 52.14 -9.98 23.45
CA ALA A 19 52.35 -8.68 24.06
C ALA A 19 51.11 -7.77 23.99
N LEU A 20 50.41 -7.76 22.84
CA LEU A 20 49.19 -6.96 22.67
C LEU A 20 48.04 -7.48 23.54
N LEU A 21 47.88 -8.80 23.67
CA LEU A 21 46.78 -9.39 24.43
C LEU A 21 46.97 -9.28 25.93
N ASP A 22 48.20 -9.47 26.41
CA ASP A 22 48.52 -9.38 27.82
C ASP A 22 48.55 -7.93 28.31
N GLY A 23 49.02 -7.01 27.46
CA GLY A 23 49.21 -5.61 27.85
C GLY A 23 47.99 -4.70 27.66
N LEU A 24 47.02 -5.09 26.80
CA LEU A 24 45.82 -4.29 26.53
C LEU A 24 44.57 -4.77 27.32
N PRO A 25 43.67 -3.83 27.70
CA PRO A 25 42.41 -4.16 28.38
C PRO A 25 41.40 -4.93 27.51
N ASP A 26 40.43 -5.59 28.14
CA ASP A 26 39.43 -6.47 27.49
C ASP A 26 38.50 -5.76 26.49
N ASP A 27 38.35 -4.45 26.62
CA ASP A 27 37.52 -3.62 25.76
C ASP A 27 38.26 -3.03 24.55
N TYR A 28 39.47 -3.54 24.28
CA TYR A 28 40.30 -3.27 23.11
C TYR A 28 40.25 -4.49 22.19
N TYR A 29 40.20 -4.21 20.89
CA TYR A 29 40.14 -5.26 19.87
C TYR A 29 41.39 -5.24 19.02
N VAL A 30 42.05 -6.39 18.89
CA VAL A 30 43.29 -6.56 18.13
C VAL A 30 42.98 -7.39 16.88
N LEU A 31 43.31 -6.83 15.72
CA LEU A 31 43.13 -7.46 14.42
C LEU A 31 44.50 -7.72 13.79
N PRO A 32 44.93 -8.98 13.68
CA PRO A 32 46.11 -9.36 12.94
C PRO A 32 45.79 -9.41 11.44
N TYR A 33 46.65 -8.78 10.66
CA TYR A 33 46.64 -8.80 9.20
C TYR A 33 45.30 -8.43 8.51
N PRO A 34 44.52 -7.42 8.95
CA PRO A 34 43.20 -7.17 8.37
C PRO A 34 43.32 -6.59 6.95
N ALA A 35 42.52 -7.13 6.03
CA ALA A 35 42.36 -6.59 4.67
C ALA A 35 41.29 -5.49 4.65
N VAL A 36 41.72 -4.23 4.63
CA VAL A 36 40.83 -3.06 4.65
C VAL A 36 40.88 -2.34 3.31
N TYR A 37 39.74 -2.24 2.63
CA TYR A 37 39.60 -1.50 1.37
C TYR A 37 40.63 -1.92 0.29
N GLY A 38 40.95 -3.22 0.21
CA GLY A 38 41.93 -3.78 -0.73
C GLY A 38 43.39 -3.64 -0.31
N HIS A 39 43.66 -3.18 0.92
CA HIS A 39 44.99 -3.08 1.49
C HIS A 39 45.10 -4.00 2.71
N GLU A 40 46.06 -4.93 2.68
CA GLU A 40 46.44 -5.70 3.87
C GLU A 40 47.23 -4.80 4.82
N LEU A 41 46.68 -4.61 6.02
CA LEU A 41 47.33 -3.91 7.11
C LEU A 41 48.02 -4.95 8.00
N GLU A 42 49.06 -4.59 8.73
CA GLU A 42 49.79 -5.57 9.53
C GLU A 42 49.11 -5.84 10.87
N TRP A 43 48.95 -4.81 11.69
CA TRP A 43 48.25 -4.88 12.96
C TRP A 43 47.34 -3.67 13.12
N LEU A 44 46.07 -3.92 13.44
CA LEU A 44 45.11 -2.87 13.72
C LEU A 44 44.54 -3.06 15.13
N VAL A 45 44.54 -2.00 15.92
CA VAL A 45 43.93 -2.00 17.26
C VAL A 45 42.81 -0.98 17.30
N VAL A 46 41.61 -1.44 17.71
CA VAL A 46 40.44 -0.58 17.94
C VAL A 46 40.32 -0.35 19.44
N ALA A 47 40.49 0.90 19.85
CA ALA A 47 40.53 1.33 21.24
C ALA A 47 39.55 2.49 21.51
N PRO A 48 39.19 2.78 22.77
CA PRO A 48 38.41 3.97 23.13
C PRO A 48 39.06 5.29 22.68
N SER A 49 40.38 5.31 22.55
CA SER A 49 41.16 6.48 22.14
C SER A 49 41.30 6.63 20.62
N GLY A 50 40.86 5.65 19.82
CA GLY A 50 40.93 5.68 18.36
C GLY A 50 41.33 4.36 17.73
N ILE A 51 41.72 4.43 16.46
CA ILE A 51 42.24 3.30 15.69
C ILE A 51 43.75 3.44 15.58
N TYR A 52 44.47 2.37 15.89
CA TYR A 52 45.93 2.31 15.83
C TYR A 52 46.38 1.31 14.77
N HIS A 53 47.25 1.74 13.86
CA HIS A 53 47.95 0.87 12.94
C HIS A 53 49.39 0.68 13.45
N LEU A 54 49.78 -0.56 13.73
CA LEU A 54 51.13 -0.89 14.15
C LEU A 54 51.84 -1.56 12.97
N ASP A 55 52.84 -0.87 12.42
CA ASP A 55 53.74 -1.39 11.38
C ASP A 55 54.96 -1.96 12.11
N VAL A 56 55.03 -3.28 12.25
CA VAL A 56 56.05 -3.96 13.04
C VAL A 56 57.23 -4.33 12.15
N ARG A 57 58.44 -3.93 12.56
CA ARG A 57 59.67 -4.21 11.83
C ARG A 57 60.71 -4.84 12.76
N ASP A 58 61.50 -5.73 12.18
CA ASP A 58 62.64 -6.41 12.81
C ASP A 58 63.99 -5.83 12.33
N TRP A 59 63.98 -4.61 11.77
CA TRP A 59 65.18 -3.98 11.24
C TRP A 59 66.18 -3.67 12.35
N GLN A 60 67.45 -4.01 12.11
CA GLN A 60 68.56 -3.78 13.03
C GLN A 60 69.63 -2.90 12.37
N GLY A 61 70.46 -2.25 13.18
CA GLY A 61 71.58 -1.44 12.68
C GLY A 61 71.16 -0.06 12.17
N SER A 62 71.66 0.32 10.98
CA SER A 62 71.43 1.66 10.40
C SER A 62 70.31 1.65 9.37
N VAL A 63 69.41 2.63 9.45
CA VAL A 63 68.31 2.84 8.49
C VAL A 63 68.41 4.23 7.90
N TRP A 64 68.31 4.35 6.58
CA TRP A 64 68.22 5.64 5.88
C TRP A 64 66.76 5.91 5.49
N ALA A 65 66.13 6.80 6.24
CA ALA A 65 64.77 7.27 6.00
C ALA A 65 64.73 8.20 4.78
N ASN A 66 63.69 8.02 3.96
CA ASN A 66 63.51 8.76 2.72
C ASN A 66 62.03 9.15 2.52
N ASP A 67 61.43 9.79 3.52
CA ASP A 67 60.00 10.16 3.52
C ASP A 67 59.11 9.01 2.98
N GLU A 68 58.44 9.22 1.84
CA GLU A 68 57.52 8.25 1.20
C GLU A 68 58.19 7.30 0.20
N ASP A 69 59.44 7.58 -0.19
CA ASP A 69 60.24 6.73 -1.07
C ASP A 69 60.86 5.58 -0.28
N ALA A 70 61.34 4.53 -0.95
CA ALA A 70 61.90 3.36 -0.27
C ALA A 70 62.99 3.74 0.75
N TRP A 71 62.86 3.20 1.97
CA TRP A 71 63.87 3.34 3.01
C TRP A 71 64.97 2.31 2.78
N LEU A 72 66.21 2.65 3.10
CA LEU A 72 67.32 1.71 2.96
C LEU A 72 67.68 1.15 4.33
N VAL A 73 67.78 -0.17 4.46
CA VAL A 73 68.17 -0.86 5.70
C VAL A 73 69.53 -1.50 5.50
N GLU A 74 70.42 -1.37 6.48
CA GLU A 74 71.71 -2.04 6.49
C GLU A 74 71.54 -3.55 6.79
N ALA A 75 71.87 -4.39 5.81
CA ALA A 75 71.89 -5.84 6.00
C ALA A 75 73.16 -6.28 6.75
N GLU A 76 73.16 -7.50 7.30
CA GLU A 76 74.27 -8.08 8.09
C GLU A 76 75.64 -8.09 7.36
N ARG A 77 75.67 -7.96 6.03
CA ARG A 77 76.90 -7.91 5.21
C ARG A 77 77.31 -6.50 4.77
N GLY A 78 76.70 -5.46 5.33
CA GLY A 78 76.95 -4.04 4.99
C GLY A 78 76.35 -3.59 3.65
N SER A 79 75.57 -4.45 2.99
CA SER A 79 74.77 -4.06 1.82
C SER A 79 73.51 -3.31 2.27
N ARG A 80 73.07 -2.33 1.48
CA ARG A 80 71.82 -1.59 1.74
C ARG A 80 70.69 -2.17 0.92
N GLU A 81 69.66 -2.63 1.58
CA GLU A 81 68.48 -3.20 0.93
C GLU A 81 67.32 -2.19 0.95
N PRO A 82 66.62 -1.98 -0.18
CA PRO A 82 65.46 -1.10 -0.22
C PRO A 82 64.22 -1.80 0.34
N HIS A 83 63.59 -1.16 1.32
CA HIS A 83 62.32 -1.59 1.92
C HIS A 83 61.20 -0.56 1.64
N PRO A 84 59.93 -0.99 1.62
CA PRO A 84 58.79 -0.07 1.55
C PRO A 84 58.84 0.99 2.66
N SER A 85 58.59 2.25 2.33
CA SER A 85 58.51 3.33 3.32
C SER A 85 57.37 3.11 4.33
N PRO A 86 57.66 3.10 5.64
CA PRO A 86 56.63 3.08 6.69
C PRO A 86 55.70 4.30 6.64
N VAL A 87 56.19 5.47 6.22
CA VAL A 87 55.37 6.69 6.05
C VAL A 87 54.35 6.50 4.93
N ARG A 88 54.76 5.87 3.82
CA ARG A 88 53.86 5.54 2.72
C ARG A 88 52.82 4.50 3.14
N VAL A 89 53.25 3.43 3.83
CA VAL A 89 52.36 2.39 4.37
C VAL A 89 51.33 2.99 5.33
N ALA A 90 51.76 3.80 6.30
CA ALA A 90 50.87 4.48 7.25
C ALA A 90 49.86 5.40 6.55
N ARG A 91 50.27 6.10 5.48
CA ARG A 91 49.37 6.97 4.71
C ARG A 91 48.35 6.16 3.91
N GLU A 92 48.77 5.05 3.30
CA GLU A 92 47.87 4.13 2.58
C GLU A 92 46.87 3.49 3.54
N ALA A 93 47.33 3.00 4.69
CA ALA A 93 46.49 2.48 5.77
C ALA A 93 45.46 3.51 6.24
N ARG A 94 45.89 4.76 6.48
CA ARG A 94 44.96 5.85 6.86
C ARG A 94 43.90 6.11 5.80
N ARG A 95 44.28 6.09 4.52
CA ARG A 95 43.33 6.28 3.40
C ARG A 95 42.34 5.12 3.30
N ALA A 96 42.82 3.88 3.42
CA ALA A 96 42.00 2.68 3.41
C ALA A 96 40.97 2.69 4.55
N VAL A 97 41.43 2.88 5.80
CA VAL A 97 40.56 2.98 6.98
C VAL A 97 39.57 4.14 6.86
N SER A 98 40.01 5.31 6.40
CA SER A 98 39.10 6.45 6.22
C SER A 98 38.03 6.19 5.17
N SER A 99 38.36 5.44 4.10
CA SER A 99 37.41 5.11 3.03
C SER A 99 36.42 4.05 3.50
N PHE A 100 36.91 3.03 4.22
CA PHE A 100 36.10 2.03 4.89
C PHE A 100 35.09 2.67 5.87
N LEU A 101 35.56 3.56 6.76
CA LEU A 101 34.68 4.25 7.71
C LEU A 101 33.63 5.11 7.00
N ALA A 102 33.98 5.77 5.89
CA ALA A 102 33.02 6.58 5.14
C ALA A 102 31.88 5.76 4.53
N ASP A 103 32.11 4.49 4.23
CA ASP A 103 31.13 3.59 3.63
C ASP A 103 30.37 2.77 4.69
N GLU A 104 31.09 2.18 5.64
CA GLU A 104 30.55 1.17 6.57
C GLU A 104 30.14 1.76 7.92
N ALA A 105 30.78 2.85 8.35
CA ALA A 105 30.51 3.48 9.63
C ALA A 105 30.55 5.03 9.55
N PRO A 106 29.73 5.67 8.68
CA PRO A 106 29.86 7.10 8.35
C PRO A 106 29.59 8.05 9.53
N ARG A 107 29.05 7.53 10.64
CA ARG A 107 28.81 8.29 11.88
C ARG A 107 30.00 8.27 12.82
N LEU A 108 30.94 7.34 12.63
CA LEU A 108 32.16 7.25 13.42
C LEU A 108 33.24 8.14 12.79
N ALA A 109 33.93 8.90 13.63
CA ALA A 109 35.06 9.73 13.22
C ALA A 109 36.26 9.55 14.17
N PRO A 110 36.72 8.30 14.40
CA PRO A 110 37.83 8.06 15.31
C PRO A 110 39.15 8.61 14.76
N PRO A 111 40.04 9.11 15.63
CA PRO A 111 41.38 9.45 15.21
C PRO A 111 42.11 8.18 14.78
N PHE A 112 42.84 8.27 13.67
CA PHE A 112 43.74 7.23 13.19
C PHE A 112 45.17 7.59 13.55
N ARG A 113 45.89 6.67 14.20
CA ARG A 113 47.29 6.84 14.62
C ARG A 113 48.10 5.67 14.08
N ALA A 114 49.17 5.96 13.36
CA ALA A 114 50.11 4.94 12.91
C ALA A 114 51.38 5.01 13.76
N LEU A 115 51.89 3.84 14.16
CA LEU A 115 53.12 3.68 14.91
C LEU A 115 54.05 2.74 14.14
N LEU A 116 55.33 3.10 14.05
CA LEU A 116 56.38 2.19 13.59
C LEU A 116 56.94 1.48 14.82
N VAL A 117 56.73 0.18 14.90
CA VAL A 117 56.98 -0.62 16.10
C VAL A 117 58.14 -1.58 15.84
N PHE A 118 59.06 -1.68 16.79
CA PHE A 118 60.18 -2.62 16.73
C PHE A 118 60.05 -3.66 17.84
N SER A 119 60.16 -4.94 17.50
CA SER A 119 60.11 -6.06 18.45
C SER A 119 61.42 -6.25 19.23
N GLY A 120 62.54 -5.74 18.70
CA GLY A 120 63.87 -5.81 19.30
C GLY A 120 64.39 -4.45 19.76
N GLU A 121 65.54 -4.04 19.24
CA GLU A 121 66.14 -2.72 19.53
C GLU A 121 65.75 -1.68 18.48
N LEU A 122 65.79 -0.39 18.84
CA LEU A 122 65.56 0.70 17.89
C LEU A 122 66.78 0.88 16.96
N PRO A 123 66.59 0.91 15.62
CA PRO A 123 67.67 1.17 14.69
C PRO A 123 68.13 2.63 14.76
N VAL A 124 69.36 2.88 14.30
CA VAL A 124 69.90 4.24 14.12
C VAL A 124 69.37 4.79 12.80
N VAL A 125 68.51 5.80 12.85
CA VAL A 125 67.88 6.38 11.67
C VAL A 125 68.61 7.64 11.19
N PHE A 126 68.84 7.73 9.88
CA PHE A 126 69.44 8.86 9.19
C PHE A 126 68.47 9.39 8.11
N GLY A 127 68.30 10.72 8.00
CA GLY A 127 67.49 11.34 6.92
C GLY A 127 66.37 12.23 7.44
N SER A 128 65.40 12.58 6.57
CA SER A 128 64.20 13.30 6.97
C SER A 128 63.14 12.33 7.49
N GLU A 129 62.71 12.54 8.73
CA GLU A 129 61.60 11.82 9.32
C GLU A 129 60.35 12.70 9.25
N ARG A 130 59.44 12.42 8.30
CA ARG A 130 58.07 12.90 8.44
C ARG A 130 57.38 12.15 9.59
N SER A 131 57.53 12.68 10.82
CA SER A 131 56.77 12.46 12.06
C SER A 131 55.96 11.15 12.23
N LEU A 132 56.50 9.99 11.89
CA LEU A 132 55.93 8.70 12.28
C LEU A 132 56.60 8.28 13.60
N PRO A 133 55.86 8.13 14.71
CA PRO A 133 56.48 7.77 15.98
C PRO A 133 57.09 6.37 15.90
N MET A 134 58.40 6.28 16.15
CA MET A 134 59.15 5.02 16.26
C MET A 134 59.21 4.61 17.72
N VAL A 135 58.82 3.37 18.02
CA VAL A 135 58.72 2.86 19.40
C VAL A 135 59.07 1.39 19.48
N LEU A 136 59.43 0.96 20.69
CA LEU A 136 59.47 -0.46 21.02
C LEU A 136 58.06 -1.02 21.22
N LEU A 137 57.88 -2.33 21.07
CA LEU A 137 56.60 -3.01 21.23
C LEU A 137 55.93 -2.70 22.58
N ASP A 138 56.66 -2.80 23.69
CA ASP A 138 56.14 -2.50 25.02
C ASP A 138 55.68 -1.05 25.14
N GLU A 139 56.43 -0.11 24.56
CA GLU A 139 56.06 1.31 24.54
C GLU A 139 54.84 1.57 23.64
N ALA A 140 54.67 0.83 22.54
CA ALA A 140 53.49 0.91 21.69
C ALA A 140 52.23 0.49 22.47
N VAL A 141 52.30 -0.62 23.20
CA VAL A 141 51.21 -1.12 24.06
C VAL A 141 50.86 -0.08 25.12
N GLU A 142 51.85 0.47 25.82
CA GLU A 142 51.65 1.52 26.82
C GLU A 142 51.00 2.78 26.21
N ARG A 143 51.47 3.24 25.05
CA ARG A 143 50.88 4.40 24.37
C ARG A 143 49.43 4.18 23.96
N VAL A 144 49.07 2.98 23.50
CA VAL A 144 47.69 2.64 23.15
C VAL A 144 46.81 2.60 24.40
N ARG A 145 47.33 2.06 25.50
CA ARG A 145 46.63 1.92 26.79
C ARG A 145 46.42 3.26 27.50
N GLU A 146 47.44 4.11 27.56
CA GLU A 146 47.42 5.39 28.29
C GLU A 146 46.79 6.54 27.49
N ALA A 147 46.57 6.36 26.19
CA ALA A 147 45.97 7.39 25.36
C ALA A 147 44.56 7.75 25.84
N PRO A 148 44.24 9.05 26.01
CA PRO A 148 42.92 9.47 26.46
C PRO A 148 41.85 9.12 25.42
N ALA A 149 40.66 8.74 25.89
CA ALA A 149 39.51 8.46 25.04
C ALA A 149 39.22 9.65 24.11
N ALA A 150 38.96 9.36 22.84
CA ALA A 150 38.69 10.39 21.85
C ALA A 150 37.22 10.81 21.93
N LEU A 151 36.95 11.83 22.76
CA LEU A 151 35.58 12.32 22.96
C LEU A 151 34.91 12.68 21.63
N GLY A 152 33.69 12.18 21.42
CA GLY A 152 32.92 12.41 20.19
C GLY A 152 33.38 11.59 18.97
N SER A 153 34.31 10.64 19.14
CA SER A 153 34.71 9.70 18.07
C SER A 153 33.64 8.66 17.73
N GLY A 154 32.72 8.41 18.67
CA GLY A 154 31.75 7.32 18.62
C GLY A 154 32.29 5.97 19.09
N LEU A 155 33.56 5.89 19.50
CA LEU A 155 34.19 4.67 20.06
C LEU A 155 34.16 4.63 21.60
N GLU A 156 33.37 5.47 22.27
CA GLU A 156 33.24 5.47 23.74
C GLU A 156 32.45 4.25 24.23
N GLU A 157 31.45 3.83 23.45
CA GLU A 157 30.62 2.67 23.74
C GLU A 157 31.34 1.36 23.35
N PRO A 158 31.42 0.37 24.25
CA PRO A 158 32.09 -0.90 23.94
C PRO A 158 31.40 -1.65 22.80
N GLU A 159 30.07 -1.56 22.69
CA GLU A 159 29.31 -2.16 21.58
C GLU A 159 29.70 -1.58 20.21
N ALA A 160 29.94 -0.26 20.13
CA ALA A 160 30.37 0.39 18.90
C ALA A 160 31.80 -0.01 18.51
N ARG A 161 32.69 -0.20 19.49
CA ARG A 161 34.06 -0.72 19.26
C ARG A 161 34.04 -2.15 18.75
N ALA A 162 33.25 -3.02 19.40
CA ALA A 162 33.08 -4.40 19.01
C ALA A 162 32.56 -4.51 17.57
N ALA A 163 31.48 -3.79 17.26
CA ALA A 163 30.86 -3.79 15.94
C ALA A 163 31.81 -3.25 14.85
N LEU A 164 32.64 -2.25 15.17
CA LEU A 164 33.63 -1.74 14.21
C LEU A 164 34.77 -2.73 13.98
N ALA A 165 35.32 -3.33 15.04
CA ALA A 165 36.36 -4.34 14.91
C ALA A 165 35.87 -5.56 14.11
N GLU A 166 34.66 -6.02 14.43
CA GLU A 166 33.98 -7.07 13.69
C GLU A 166 33.76 -6.70 12.21
N ALA A 167 33.40 -5.45 11.92
CA ALA A 167 33.24 -4.99 10.54
C ALA A 167 34.57 -4.98 9.76
N PHE A 168 35.71 -4.64 10.37
CA PHE A 168 37.02 -4.67 9.68
C PHE A 168 37.42 -6.07 9.23
N ASP A 169 37.06 -7.10 10.00
CA ASP A 169 37.33 -8.48 9.64
C ASP A 169 36.32 -8.99 8.60
N ARG A 170 35.03 -8.75 8.83
CA ARG A 170 33.94 -9.33 8.02
C ARG A 170 33.63 -8.61 6.71
N ARG A 171 33.86 -7.29 6.62
CA ARG A 171 33.51 -6.49 5.43
C ARG A 171 34.72 -6.23 4.53
N ARG A 172 35.34 -7.30 4.01
CA ARG A 172 36.50 -7.23 3.10
C ARG A 172 36.22 -6.55 1.75
N LEU A 173 34.95 -6.52 1.34
CA LEU A 173 34.46 -5.71 0.22
C LEU A 173 33.48 -4.65 0.74
N ALA A 174 33.97 -3.43 0.94
CA ALA A 174 33.13 -2.30 1.37
C ALA A 174 32.19 -1.81 0.26
N LEU A 175 31.16 -1.06 0.65
CA LEU A 175 30.05 -0.65 -0.24
C LEU A 175 30.52 0.01 -1.56
N ARG A 176 31.51 0.90 -1.53
CA ARG A 176 32.07 1.57 -2.72
C ARG A 176 33.47 1.11 -3.10
N GLN A 177 33.99 0.11 -2.40
CA GLN A 177 35.25 -0.51 -2.79
C GLN A 177 35.11 -1.16 -4.16
N ARG A 178 36.11 -0.94 -5.00
CA ARG A 178 36.17 -1.55 -6.31
C ARG A 178 36.62 -3.01 -6.15
N ALA A 179 35.81 -3.93 -6.66
CA ALA A 179 36.13 -5.34 -6.77
C ALA A 179 37.31 -5.58 -7.74
N ALA A 180 38.05 -6.67 -7.51
CA ALA A 180 39.12 -7.11 -8.39
C ALA A 180 38.59 -7.48 -9.79
N ARG A 181 37.40 -8.08 -9.86
CA ARG A 181 36.69 -8.39 -11.10
C ARG A 181 35.26 -7.86 -11.07
N PRO A 182 34.73 -7.31 -12.18
CA PRO A 182 33.36 -6.83 -12.21
C PRO A 182 32.38 -8.00 -12.14
N PHE A 183 31.30 -7.82 -11.40
CA PHE A 183 30.14 -8.70 -11.51
C PHE A 183 29.42 -8.41 -12.83
N VAL A 184 29.28 -9.42 -13.68
CA VAL A 184 28.61 -9.29 -14.98
C VAL A 184 27.17 -9.78 -14.87
N LEU A 185 26.22 -8.84 -14.83
CA LEU A 185 24.80 -9.14 -14.87
C LEU A 185 24.35 -9.34 -16.32
N ALA A 186 24.14 -10.60 -16.70
CA ALA A 186 23.62 -10.97 -18.01
C ALA A 186 22.09 -10.86 -18.05
N THR A 187 21.58 -9.81 -18.69
CA THR A 187 20.14 -9.62 -18.84
C THR A 187 19.57 -10.54 -19.93
N SER A 188 18.49 -11.27 -19.63
CA SER A 188 17.73 -12.05 -20.62
C SER A 188 16.62 -11.20 -21.22
N GLY A 189 16.66 -10.96 -22.53
CA GLY A 189 15.66 -10.19 -23.27
C GLY A 189 15.94 -10.12 -24.77
N TRP A 190 15.13 -9.38 -25.52
CA TRP A 190 15.33 -9.16 -26.97
C TRP A 190 16.64 -8.44 -27.29
N ILE A 191 17.19 -7.69 -26.34
CA ILE A 191 18.54 -7.13 -26.37
C ILE A 191 19.29 -7.75 -25.19
N LYS A 192 20.28 -8.62 -25.48
CA LYS A 192 21.20 -9.13 -24.46
C LYS A 192 22.21 -8.03 -24.17
N THR A 193 22.11 -7.42 -23.00
CA THR A 193 23.12 -6.49 -22.50
C THR A 193 23.79 -7.10 -21.28
N ASN A 194 25.12 -7.12 -21.30
CA ASN A 194 25.94 -7.42 -20.13
C ASN A 194 26.19 -6.11 -19.40
N LEU A 195 25.71 -6.03 -18.16
CA LEU A 195 25.90 -4.86 -17.31
C LEU A 195 26.94 -5.21 -16.25
N GLU A 196 27.95 -4.36 -16.09
CA GLU A 196 29.03 -4.59 -15.14
C GLU A 196 28.81 -3.79 -13.87
N ALA A 197 28.93 -4.44 -12.71
CA ALA A 197 29.04 -3.79 -11.42
C ALA A 197 30.46 -3.97 -10.88
N TRP A 198 31.12 -2.86 -10.58
CA TRP A 198 32.47 -2.83 -10.01
C TRP A 198 32.46 -2.67 -8.50
N THR A 199 31.33 -2.30 -7.91
CA THR A 199 31.16 -2.05 -6.47
C THR A 199 29.86 -2.69 -5.99
N LEU A 200 29.72 -2.92 -4.68
CA LEU A 200 28.46 -3.39 -4.10
C LEU A 200 27.33 -2.36 -4.29
N GLU A 201 27.63 -1.07 -4.24
CA GLU A 201 26.65 -0.01 -4.53
C GLU A 201 26.09 -0.14 -5.95
N ASP A 202 26.95 -0.37 -6.94
CA ASP A 202 26.52 -0.58 -8.33
C ASP A 202 25.72 -1.88 -8.48
N LEU A 203 26.15 -2.95 -7.80
CA LEU A 203 25.46 -4.24 -7.79
C LEU A 203 24.02 -4.09 -7.28
N ILE A 204 23.84 -3.43 -6.13
CA ILE A 204 22.53 -3.17 -5.51
C ILE A 204 21.65 -2.35 -6.47
N ARG A 205 22.20 -1.31 -7.08
CA ARG A 205 21.47 -0.48 -8.07
C ARG A 205 21.05 -1.29 -9.30
N LEU A 206 21.92 -2.16 -9.80
CA LEU A 206 21.61 -3.05 -10.92
C LEU A 206 20.53 -4.06 -10.54
N PHE A 207 20.58 -4.64 -9.34
CA PHE A 207 19.59 -5.60 -8.86
C PHE A 207 18.21 -4.95 -8.70
N ASP A 208 18.14 -3.74 -8.15
CA ASP A 208 16.90 -2.96 -8.04
C ASP A 208 16.27 -2.69 -9.42
N ARG A 209 17.10 -2.41 -10.43
CA ARG A 209 16.62 -2.08 -11.79
C ARG A 209 16.30 -3.32 -12.64
N HIS A 210 17.05 -4.40 -12.45
CA HIS A 210 17.02 -5.62 -13.27
C HIS A 210 16.82 -6.88 -12.42
N SER A 211 15.87 -6.82 -11.48
CA SER A 211 15.56 -7.91 -10.53
C SER A 211 15.39 -9.29 -11.17
N GLY A 212 14.79 -9.38 -12.36
CA GLY A 212 14.65 -10.68 -13.04
C GLY A 212 15.98 -11.35 -13.41
N ALA A 213 16.98 -10.56 -13.81
CA ALA A 213 18.32 -11.08 -14.10
C ALA A 213 19.06 -11.39 -12.79
N ALA A 214 18.93 -10.53 -11.78
CA ALA A 214 19.55 -10.73 -10.47
C ALA A 214 19.09 -12.04 -9.81
N VAL A 215 17.77 -12.32 -9.83
CA VAL A 215 17.21 -13.58 -9.34
C VAL A 215 17.84 -14.78 -10.04
N LYS A 216 18.04 -14.71 -11.36
CA LYS A 216 18.68 -15.79 -12.11
C LYS A 216 20.12 -16.03 -11.62
N HIS A 217 20.92 -14.97 -11.51
CA HIS A 217 22.31 -15.09 -11.05
C HIS A 217 22.44 -15.57 -9.61
N MET A 218 21.45 -15.23 -8.77
CA MET A 218 21.34 -15.73 -7.39
C MET A 218 21.02 -17.23 -7.37
N LEU A 219 20.04 -17.69 -8.18
CA LEU A 219 19.65 -19.10 -8.25
C LEU A 219 20.72 -20.00 -8.91
N ASP A 220 21.44 -19.47 -9.91
CA ASP A 220 22.49 -20.20 -10.63
C ASP A 220 23.83 -20.22 -9.85
N GLY A 221 23.91 -19.61 -8.66
CA GLY A 221 25.09 -19.59 -7.78
C GLY A 221 26.18 -18.58 -8.18
N SER A 222 26.11 -17.99 -9.37
CA SER A 222 27.14 -17.05 -9.87
C SER A 222 27.34 -15.79 -9.01
N LEU A 223 26.31 -15.36 -8.27
CA LEU A 223 26.43 -14.24 -7.33
C LEU A 223 27.25 -14.65 -6.10
N GLU A 224 26.95 -15.82 -5.54
CA GLU A 224 27.65 -16.38 -4.38
C GLU A 224 29.13 -16.61 -4.71
N GLU A 225 29.41 -17.25 -5.84
CA GLU A 225 30.78 -17.50 -6.32
C GLU A 225 31.58 -16.20 -6.50
N TRP A 226 30.95 -15.14 -7.02
CA TRP A 226 31.62 -13.84 -7.16
C TRP A 226 31.89 -13.18 -5.81
N LEU A 227 30.94 -13.23 -4.87
CA LEU A 227 31.12 -12.67 -3.52
C LEU A 227 32.24 -13.40 -2.78
N ASP A 228 32.26 -14.73 -2.85
CA ASP A 228 33.33 -15.55 -2.24
C ASP A 228 34.70 -15.24 -2.86
N ALA A 229 34.76 -15.09 -4.19
CA ALA A 229 36.01 -14.75 -4.88
C ALA A 229 36.55 -13.36 -4.52
N GLU A 230 35.67 -12.42 -4.17
CA GLU A 230 36.03 -11.07 -3.69
C GLU A 230 36.21 -11.02 -2.16
N GLY A 231 36.13 -12.15 -1.46
CA GLY A 231 36.33 -12.25 -0.01
C GLY A 231 35.13 -11.78 0.83
N ALA A 232 33.97 -11.58 0.23
CA ALA A 232 32.74 -11.12 0.88
C ALA A 232 31.88 -12.30 1.38
N TYR A 233 32.48 -13.18 2.18
CA TYR A 233 31.88 -14.46 2.61
C TYR A 233 30.54 -14.29 3.33
N GLU A 234 30.40 -13.28 4.20
CA GLU A 234 29.11 -13.03 4.87
C GLU A 234 27.99 -12.69 3.90
N LEU A 235 28.29 -11.93 2.83
CA LEU A 235 27.29 -11.61 1.82
C LEU A 235 26.92 -12.87 1.02
N ALA A 236 27.88 -13.77 0.76
CA ALA A 236 27.63 -15.06 0.14
C ALA A 236 26.78 -15.97 1.05
N ASP A 237 27.06 -16.01 2.36
CA ASP A 237 26.23 -16.68 3.36
C ASP A 237 24.79 -16.12 3.36
N LEU A 238 24.63 -14.79 3.35
CA LEU A 238 23.32 -14.16 3.27
C LEU A 238 22.55 -14.50 1.99
N VAL A 239 23.24 -14.72 0.85
CA VAL A 239 22.62 -15.23 -0.38
C VAL A 239 22.06 -16.63 -0.14
N ARG A 240 22.85 -17.53 0.46
CA ARG A 240 22.42 -18.91 0.77
C ARG A 240 21.24 -18.91 1.74
N GLU A 241 21.32 -18.14 2.82
CA GLU A 241 20.24 -18.01 3.80
C GLU A 241 18.94 -17.51 3.16
N ALA A 242 19.02 -16.50 2.30
CA ALA A 242 17.86 -15.94 1.62
C ALA A 242 17.20 -16.94 0.65
N LEU A 243 17.99 -17.75 -0.07
CA LEU A 243 17.48 -18.83 -0.92
C LEU A 243 16.82 -19.95 -0.09
N GLN A 244 17.39 -20.29 1.07
CA GLN A 244 16.83 -21.29 1.98
C GLN A 244 15.51 -20.81 2.62
N ALA A 245 15.42 -19.53 2.98
CA ALA A 245 14.22 -18.94 3.55
C ALA A 245 13.06 -18.83 2.53
N HIS A 246 13.39 -18.63 1.24
CA HIS A 246 12.40 -18.40 0.18
C HIS A 246 12.62 -19.29 -1.06
N PRO A 247 12.51 -20.62 -0.93
CA PRO A 247 12.90 -21.56 -1.99
C PRO A 247 12.00 -21.48 -3.24
N SER A 248 10.73 -21.07 -3.07
CA SER A 248 9.76 -20.99 -4.16
C SER A 248 9.63 -19.60 -4.79
N ASP A 249 10.20 -18.57 -4.17
CA ASP A 249 10.06 -17.18 -4.62
C ASP A 249 11.42 -16.47 -4.66
N GLY A 250 12.09 -16.58 -5.80
CA GLY A 250 13.40 -15.94 -6.01
C GLY A 250 13.37 -14.41 -5.86
N ARG A 251 12.24 -13.73 -6.09
CA ARG A 251 12.14 -12.27 -5.86
C ARG A 251 12.07 -11.93 -4.39
N ALA A 252 11.37 -12.74 -3.60
CA ALA A 252 11.39 -12.62 -2.14
C ALA A 252 12.78 -12.93 -1.59
N ALA A 253 13.45 -13.97 -2.11
CA ALA A 253 14.83 -14.31 -1.75
C ALA A 253 15.79 -13.14 -2.04
N LEU A 254 15.75 -12.60 -3.26
CA LEU A 254 16.59 -11.45 -3.64
C LEU A 254 16.36 -10.24 -2.73
N GLU A 255 15.10 -9.91 -2.46
CA GLU A 255 14.81 -8.79 -1.55
C GLU A 255 15.29 -9.08 -0.12
N SER A 256 15.09 -10.31 0.38
CA SER A 256 15.58 -10.71 1.70
C SER A 256 17.09 -10.55 1.81
N PHE A 257 17.85 -11.02 0.82
CA PHE A 257 19.30 -10.79 0.74
C PHE A 257 19.63 -9.29 0.76
N MET A 258 18.97 -8.51 -0.11
CA MET A 258 19.20 -7.07 -0.18
C MET A 258 18.93 -6.37 1.16
N LEU A 259 17.87 -6.72 1.86
CA LEU A 259 17.53 -6.16 3.18
C LEU A 259 18.53 -6.60 4.27
N SER A 260 18.87 -7.89 4.31
CA SER A 260 19.84 -8.43 5.27
C SER A 260 21.25 -7.87 5.09
N SER A 261 21.62 -7.44 3.86
CA SER A 261 22.91 -6.77 3.62
C SER A 261 23.08 -5.44 4.38
N GLY A 262 21.99 -4.84 4.87
CA GLY A 262 22.01 -3.56 5.59
C GLY A 262 22.13 -2.31 4.71
N TYR A 263 22.44 -2.46 3.42
CA TYR A 263 22.61 -1.34 2.48
C TYR A 263 21.28 -0.82 1.88
N VAL A 264 20.17 -1.51 2.17
CA VAL A 264 18.89 -1.34 1.48
C VAL A 264 17.79 -1.02 2.49
N GLN A 265 17.16 0.14 2.32
CA GLN A 265 15.93 0.45 3.05
C GLN A 265 14.73 -0.42 2.62
N PRO A 266 13.89 -0.88 3.57
CA PRO A 266 12.67 -1.65 3.29
C PRO A 266 11.70 -0.95 2.33
N PRO A 267 11.06 -1.68 1.40
CA PRO A 267 10.13 -1.12 0.43
C PRO A 267 8.84 -0.59 1.09
N GLU A 268 8.35 0.60 0.74
CA GLU A 268 7.17 1.15 1.42
C GLU A 268 5.87 0.37 1.11
N LEU A 269 5.21 -0.15 2.15
CA LEU A 269 3.91 -0.84 2.03
C LEU A 269 2.74 0.14 1.75
N ARG A 270 1.93 -0.17 0.73
CA ARG A 270 0.66 0.48 0.38
C ARG A 270 -0.51 -0.47 0.55
N LEU A 271 -1.48 -0.07 1.38
CA LEU A 271 -2.69 -0.84 1.66
C LEU A 271 -3.92 -0.11 1.14
N GLN A 272 -4.80 -0.82 0.43
CA GLN A 272 -6.05 -0.28 -0.08
C GLN A 272 -7.21 -1.27 0.08
N PRO A 273 -8.23 -0.98 0.90
CA PRO A 273 -8.38 0.20 1.77
C PRO A 273 -7.47 0.14 3.02
N ARG A 274 -7.32 1.25 3.74
CA ARG A 274 -6.56 1.30 5.01
C ARG A 274 -7.33 0.73 6.21
N ARG A 275 -8.66 0.64 6.09
CA ARG A 275 -9.57 0.04 7.08
C ARG A 275 -10.61 -0.76 6.32
N LEU A 276 -10.91 -1.95 6.81
CA LEU A 276 -11.91 -2.84 6.24
C LEU A 276 -13.22 -2.67 7.01
N VAL A 277 -14.16 -1.96 6.39
CA VAL A 277 -15.49 -1.75 6.96
C VAL A 277 -16.46 -2.71 6.28
N MET A 278 -16.82 -3.79 7.00
CA MET A 278 -17.74 -4.81 6.50
C MET A 278 -19.20 -4.33 6.50
N GLY A 279 -19.51 -3.29 7.29
CA GLY A 279 -20.85 -2.72 7.38
C GLY A 279 -21.80 -3.57 8.22
N TYR A 280 -23.08 -3.58 7.85
CA TYR A 280 -24.12 -4.36 8.52
C TYR A 280 -24.25 -5.74 7.88
N VAL A 281 -24.18 -6.79 8.70
CA VAL A 281 -24.19 -8.20 8.29
C VAL A 281 -25.21 -8.95 9.13
N LEU A 282 -25.87 -9.98 8.59
CA LEU A 282 -26.75 -10.84 9.39
C LEU A 282 -25.94 -11.81 10.24
N THR A 283 -26.55 -12.33 11.30
CA THR A 283 -26.06 -13.52 12.01
C THR A 283 -25.97 -14.71 11.04
N ASP A 284 -24.93 -15.53 11.21
CA ASP A 284 -24.63 -16.73 10.42
C ASP A 284 -24.33 -16.48 8.93
N GLU A 285 -23.96 -15.25 8.57
CA GLU A 285 -23.47 -14.91 7.23
C GLU A 285 -21.94 -14.71 7.21
N VAL A 286 -21.33 -15.02 6.06
CA VAL A 286 -19.92 -14.74 5.78
C VAL A 286 -19.83 -13.58 4.81
N VAL A 287 -19.12 -12.51 5.20
CA VAL A 287 -18.90 -11.33 4.36
C VAL A 287 -17.45 -11.24 3.92
N ARG A 288 -17.23 -10.86 2.65
CA ARG A 288 -15.91 -10.81 2.01
C ARG A 288 -15.58 -9.39 1.53
N HIS A 289 -14.37 -8.93 1.83
CA HIS A 289 -13.87 -7.62 1.42
C HIS A 289 -12.46 -7.72 0.83
N GLU A 290 -12.25 -7.06 -0.30
CA GLU A 290 -10.95 -7.01 -0.99
C GLU A 290 -10.00 -6.03 -0.31
N LEU A 291 -8.84 -6.54 0.09
CA LEU A 291 -7.67 -5.78 0.52
C LEU A 291 -6.60 -5.92 -0.57
N VAL A 292 -6.19 -4.80 -1.17
CA VAL A 292 -5.08 -4.77 -2.11
C VAL A 292 -3.83 -4.35 -1.37
N ILE A 293 -2.85 -5.26 -1.37
CA ILE A 293 -1.50 -5.01 -0.90
C ILE A 293 -0.64 -4.67 -2.12
N GLY A 294 0.16 -3.63 -1.99
CA GLY A 294 1.12 -3.28 -3.02
C GLY A 294 2.19 -2.36 -2.49
N ARG A 295 3.09 -2.00 -3.39
CA ARG A 295 4.24 -1.15 -3.10
C ARG A 295 3.92 0.32 -3.32
N ARG A 296 4.49 1.17 -2.49
CA ARG A 296 4.60 2.61 -2.69
C ARG A 296 6.03 2.91 -3.16
N GLY A 297 6.15 3.70 -4.23
CA GLY A 297 7.45 3.98 -4.86
C GLY A 297 7.87 2.94 -5.90
N LYS A 298 9.12 3.07 -6.36
CA LYS A 298 9.67 2.34 -7.51
C LYS A 298 10.63 1.19 -7.15
N ARG A 299 11.04 1.05 -5.89
CA ARG A 299 12.16 0.22 -5.43
C ARG A 299 11.74 -0.89 -4.45
N GLY A 300 12.37 -2.06 -4.53
CA GLY A 300 12.19 -3.21 -3.64
C GLY A 300 10.95 -4.09 -3.91
N HIS A 301 11.00 -5.37 -3.60
CA HIS A 301 9.89 -6.31 -3.76
C HIS A 301 9.18 -6.56 -2.42
N LEU A 302 7.85 -6.51 -2.38
CA LEU A 302 7.12 -6.76 -1.13
C LEU A 302 6.80 -8.23 -1.00
N PHE A 303 7.06 -8.82 0.16
CA PHE A 303 6.65 -10.17 0.49
C PHE A 303 6.35 -10.28 1.98
N GLY A 304 5.60 -11.30 2.37
CA GLY A 304 5.32 -11.58 3.77
C GLY A 304 4.01 -12.32 3.99
N GLU A 305 3.51 -12.20 5.21
CA GLU A 305 2.37 -12.97 5.70
C GLU A 305 1.31 -12.08 6.35
N LEU A 306 0.07 -12.54 6.29
CA LEU A 306 -1.07 -11.95 6.96
C LEU A 306 -1.60 -12.93 8.00
N ALA A 307 -1.73 -12.46 9.23
CA ALA A 307 -2.33 -13.21 10.32
C ALA A 307 -3.58 -12.48 10.82
N PRO A 308 -4.77 -13.13 10.82
CA PRO A 308 -5.92 -12.59 11.53
C PRO A 308 -5.67 -12.63 13.04
N LEU A 309 -6.08 -11.58 13.76
CA LEU A 309 -5.98 -11.56 15.24
C LEU A 309 -7.07 -12.37 15.92
N ASP A 310 -8.22 -12.54 15.27
CA ASP A 310 -9.38 -13.25 15.82
C ASP A 310 -9.84 -14.37 14.88
N ALA A 311 -10.33 -15.49 15.45
CA ALA A 311 -10.74 -16.69 14.72
C ALA A 311 -11.94 -16.50 13.78
N TRP A 312 -12.75 -15.45 14.00
CA TRP A 312 -13.88 -15.11 13.15
C TRP A 312 -13.48 -14.31 11.89
N VAL A 313 -12.19 -13.92 11.78
CA VAL A 313 -11.61 -13.32 10.57
C VAL A 313 -10.77 -14.37 9.85
N ARG A 314 -10.97 -14.50 8.54
CA ARG A 314 -10.14 -15.34 7.65
C ARG A 314 -9.54 -14.52 6.54
N VAL A 315 -8.34 -14.88 6.12
CA VAL A 315 -7.56 -14.13 5.13
C VAL A 315 -7.01 -15.10 4.09
N GLU A 316 -7.30 -14.84 2.82
CA GLU A 316 -6.90 -15.69 1.70
C GLU A 316 -6.38 -14.85 0.52
N PRO A 317 -5.14 -15.05 0.04
CA PRO A 317 -4.11 -15.93 0.59
C PRO A 317 -3.51 -15.38 1.92
N ALA A 318 -2.99 -16.28 2.75
CA ALA A 318 -2.29 -15.92 4.00
C ALA A 318 -0.87 -15.39 3.76
N GLN A 319 -0.24 -15.78 2.65
CA GLN A 319 1.05 -15.26 2.22
C GLN A 319 0.88 -14.39 0.98
N PHE A 320 1.72 -13.37 0.82
CA PHE A 320 1.69 -12.49 -0.34
C PHE A 320 3.09 -12.23 -0.87
N SER A 321 3.15 -12.02 -2.20
CA SER A 321 4.37 -11.65 -2.91
C SER A 321 4.02 -10.67 -4.02
N GLY A 322 4.74 -9.56 -4.04
CA GLY A 322 4.49 -8.40 -4.87
C GLY A 322 3.14 -7.75 -4.59
N ARG A 323 2.46 -7.35 -5.67
CA ARG A 323 1.13 -6.75 -5.60
C ARG A 323 0.08 -7.85 -5.58
N THR A 324 -0.56 -8.04 -4.44
CA THR A 324 -1.51 -9.14 -4.22
C THR A 324 -2.87 -8.60 -3.79
N LYS A 325 -3.92 -9.24 -4.29
CA LYS A 325 -5.29 -9.04 -3.84
C LYS A 325 -5.59 -10.11 -2.80
N VAL A 326 -5.94 -9.68 -1.60
CA VAL A 326 -6.23 -10.53 -0.47
C VAL A 326 -7.70 -10.42 -0.14
N MET A 327 -8.34 -11.56 0.07
CA MET A 327 -9.71 -11.65 0.51
C MET A 327 -9.80 -11.81 2.01
N VAL A 328 -10.38 -10.80 2.66
CA VAL A 328 -10.67 -10.85 4.08
C VAL A 328 -12.14 -11.22 4.24
N SER A 329 -12.37 -12.38 4.87
CA SER A 329 -13.69 -12.93 5.15
C SER A 329 -13.99 -12.81 6.64
N VAL A 330 -15.21 -12.45 6.98
CA VAL A 330 -15.70 -12.36 8.37
C VAL A 330 -16.86 -13.30 8.55
N ASP A 331 -16.70 -14.25 9.47
CA ASP A 331 -17.74 -15.19 9.90
C ASP A 331 -18.46 -14.62 11.12
N THR A 332 -19.79 -14.49 11.03
CA THR A 332 -20.60 -13.85 12.07
C THR A 332 -21.24 -14.82 13.06
N THR A 333 -21.03 -16.13 12.91
CA THR A 333 -21.63 -17.19 13.77
C THR A 333 -21.31 -17.02 15.25
N SER A 334 -20.10 -16.58 15.58
CA SER A 334 -19.62 -16.42 16.96
C SER A 334 -19.74 -14.99 17.50
N LEU A 335 -20.27 -14.05 16.70
CA LEU A 335 -20.26 -12.63 17.03
C LEU A 335 -21.53 -12.17 17.76
N PRO A 336 -21.42 -11.29 18.77
CA PRO A 336 -22.57 -10.78 19.51
C PRO A 336 -23.45 -9.89 18.62
N VAL A 337 -24.76 -10.09 18.71
CA VAL A 337 -25.75 -9.33 17.96
C VAL A 337 -25.88 -7.91 18.52
N SER A 338 -26.01 -6.91 17.64
CA SER A 338 -26.21 -5.47 17.94
C SER A 338 -25.01 -4.68 18.46
N ALA A 339 -23.88 -5.32 18.77
CA ALA A 339 -22.62 -4.63 19.09
C ALA A 339 -21.74 -4.47 17.83
N GLU A 340 -20.94 -3.41 17.79
CA GLU A 340 -19.86 -3.29 16.80
C GLU A 340 -18.69 -4.18 17.25
N SER A 341 -18.38 -5.20 16.45
CA SER A 341 -17.24 -6.06 16.69
C SER A 341 -16.05 -5.54 15.89
N GLN A 342 -14.89 -5.46 16.55
CA GLN A 342 -13.64 -4.96 15.98
C GLN A 342 -12.58 -6.04 16.07
N SER A 343 -11.80 -6.17 15.00
CA SER A 343 -10.60 -6.99 14.92
C SER A 343 -9.56 -6.27 14.08
N SER A 344 -8.43 -6.91 13.85
CA SER A 344 -7.42 -6.44 12.91
C SER A 344 -6.76 -7.61 12.19
N VAL A 345 -6.27 -7.35 10.97
CA VAL A 345 -5.38 -8.26 10.26
C VAL A 345 -3.96 -7.72 10.43
N ALA A 346 -3.11 -8.50 11.08
CA ALA A 346 -1.70 -8.19 11.25
C ALA A 346 -0.95 -8.54 9.95
N ILE A 347 -0.16 -7.61 9.46
CA ILE A 347 0.65 -7.77 8.24
C ILE A 347 2.11 -7.73 8.67
N ASN A 348 2.78 -8.87 8.50
CA ASN A 348 4.21 -9.01 8.70
C ASN A 348 4.87 -9.04 7.32
N ALA A 349 5.53 -7.95 6.94
CA ALA A 349 6.07 -7.77 5.59
C ALA A 349 7.59 -7.66 5.66
N GLY A 350 8.33 -8.69 5.24
CA GLY A 350 9.80 -8.71 5.12
C GLY A 350 10.61 -8.25 6.35
N ALA A 351 11.93 -8.40 6.29
CA ALA A 351 12.83 -7.85 7.31
C ALA A 351 12.79 -6.31 7.27
N GLY A 352 12.42 -5.67 8.38
CA GLY A 352 12.49 -4.21 8.54
C GLY A 352 11.16 -3.44 8.47
N HIS A 353 10.00 -4.10 8.38
CA HIS A 353 8.73 -3.44 8.69
C HIS A 353 8.28 -3.73 10.12
N HIS A 354 7.94 -2.66 10.85
CA HIS A 354 7.10 -2.78 12.03
C HIS A 354 5.77 -3.42 11.64
N LEU A 355 5.28 -4.32 12.49
CA LEU A 355 3.99 -4.98 12.35
C LEU A 355 2.89 -3.94 12.04
N LYS A 356 2.28 -4.03 10.86
CA LYS A 356 1.19 -3.13 10.45
C LYS A 356 -0.15 -3.83 10.60
N THR A 357 -1.08 -3.22 11.30
CA THR A 357 -2.42 -3.78 11.50
C THR A 357 -3.45 -3.06 10.64
N VAL A 358 -4.27 -3.83 9.91
CA VAL A 358 -5.43 -3.30 9.19
C VAL A 358 -6.69 -3.53 10.02
N PRO A 359 -7.35 -2.47 10.51
CA PRO A 359 -8.56 -2.64 11.32
C PRO A 359 -9.72 -3.18 10.49
N VAL A 360 -10.43 -4.15 11.07
CA VAL A 360 -11.63 -4.80 10.53
C VAL A 360 -12.79 -4.48 11.47
N THR A 361 -13.87 -3.90 10.94
CA THR A 361 -15.07 -3.59 11.75
C THR A 361 -16.34 -4.10 11.10
N VAL A 362 -17.19 -4.75 11.90
CA VAL A 362 -18.44 -5.38 11.48
C VAL A 362 -19.55 -5.11 12.50
N ARG A 363 -20.79 -4.92 12.02
CA ARG A 363 -21.98 -4.78 12.86
C ARG A 363 -22.97 -5.90 12.56
N VAL A 364 -23.15 -6.81 13.52
CA VAL A 364 -24.01 -7.99 13.35
C VAL A 364 -25.45 -7.66 13.73
N ARG A 365 -26.40 -8.10 12.91
CA ARG A 365 -27.82 -7.88 13.08
C ARG A 365 -28.58 -9.20 13.05
N PRO A 366 -29.65 -9.35 13.83
CA PRO A 366 -30.45 -10.55 13.78
C PRO A 366 -31.16 -10.62 12.42
N ARG A 367 -31.46 -11.85 11.98
CA ARG A 367 -32.24 -12.06 10.77
C ARG A 367 -33.64 -11.44 10.95
N PRO A 368 -34.06 -10.50 10.08
CA PRO A 368 -35.38 -9.89 10.20
C PRO A 368 -36.46 -10.94 9.89
N SER A 369 -37.60 -10.86 10.60
CA SER A 369 -38.75 -11.73 10.34
C SER A 369 -39.34 -11.50 8.93
N GLU A 370 -39.99 -12.51 8.37
CA GLU A 370 -40.67 -12.41 7.07
C GLU A 370 -41.70 -11.27 7.05
N PHE A 371 -42.43 -11.07 8.15
CA PHE A 371 -43.34 -9.92 8.30
C PHE A 371 -42.60 -8.58 8.16
N THR A 372 -41.44 -8.45 8.79
CA THR A 372 -40.64 -7.22 8.70
C THR A 372 -40.19 -6.95 7.27
N VAL A 373 -39.76 -7.99 6.56
CA VAL A 373 -39.24 -7.89 5.19
C VAL A 373 -40.35 -7.61 4.18
N ARG A 374 -41.46 -8.32 4.26
CA ARG A 374 -42.54 -8.28 3.26
C ARG A 374 -43.58 -7.19 3.51
N VAL A 375 -43.78 -6.77 4.76
CA VAL A 375 -44.87 -5.85 5.13
C VAL A 375 -44.31 -4.57 5.75
N ALA A 376 -43.61 -4.67 6.88
CA ALA A 376 -43.23 -3.49 7.66
C ALA A 376 -42.27 -2.55 6.90
N ARG A 377 -41.24 -3.10 6.24
CA ARG A 377 -40.26 -2.31 5.48
C ARG A 377 -40.85 -1.61 4.25
N PRO A 378 -41.65 -2.26 3.40
CA PRO A 378 -42.38 -1.59 2.33
C PRO A 378 -43.30 -0.48 2.84
N LEU A 379 -44.05 -0.70 3.92
CA LEU A 379 -44.93 0.31 4.50
C LEU A 379 -44.15 1.50 5.06
N LEU A 380 -43.08 1.24 5.82
CA LEU A 380 -42.19 2.31 6.31
C LEU A 380 -41.52 3.08 5.15
N GLY A 381 -41.14 2.37 4.08
CA GLY A 381 -40.63 2.98 2.87
C GLY A 381 -41.66 3.86 2.18
N LEU A 382 -42.91 3.40 2.05
CA LEU A 382 -44.03 4.16 1.52
C LEU A 382 -44.29 5.41 2.35
N LEU A 383 -44.39 5.28 3.67
CA LEU A 383 -44.57 6.41 4.59
C LEU A 383 -43.44 7.43 4.48
N ALA A 384 -42.18 6.98 4.50
CA ALA A 384 -41.02 7.85 4.35
C ALA A 384 -41.02 8.57 2.98
N GLY A 385 -41.41 7.86 1.91
CA GLY A 385 -41.55 8.43 0.57
C GLY A 385 -42.68 9.46 0.47
N LEU A 386 -43.85 9.19 1.06
CA LEU A 386 -44.96 10.13 1.10
C LEU A 386 -44.59 11.39 1.89
N VAL A 387 -44.01 11.24 3.09
CA VAL A 387 -43.57 12.38 3.91
C VAL A 387 -42.51 13.20 3.19
N ALA A 388 -41.49 12.56 2.62
CA ALA A 388 -40.47 13.26 1.85
C ALA A 388 -41.05 13.95 0.61
N GLY A 389 -42.01 13.33 -0.08
CA GLY A 389 -42.71 13.91 -1.22
C GLY A 389 -43.55 15.13 -0.85
N VAL A 390 -44.23 15.11 0.30
CA VAL A 390 -44.99 16.26 0.83
C VAL A 390 -44.05 17.42 1.18
N VAL A 391 -42.97 17.13 1.93
CA VAL A 391 -41.97 18.14 2.29
C VAL A 391 -41.32 18.74 1.04
N PHE A 392 -40.98 17.89 0.06
CA PHE A 392 -40.45 18.33 -1.22
C PHE A 392 -41.44 19.21 -1.99
N ASN A 393 -42.71 18.79 -2.09
CA ASN A 393 -43.75 19.55 -2.79
C ASN A 393 -44.00 20.92 -2.14
N TRP A 394 -43.96 20.99 -0.80
CA TRP A 394 -44.04 22.25 -0.05
C TRP A 394 -42.84 23.15 -0.31
N ALA A 395 -41.62 22.61 -0.25
CA ALA A 395 -40.40 23.39 -0.55
C ALA A 395 -40.36 23.89 -2.00
N VAL A 396 -40.86 23.10 -2.96
CA VAL A 396 -40.99 23.51 -4.37
C VAL A 396 -42.05 24.58 -4.55
N TYR A 397 -43.17 24.50 -3.82
CA TYR A 397 -44.21 25.52 -3.84
C TYR A 397 -43.62 26.90 -3.51
N ASP A 398 -42.89 26.99 -2.40
CA ASP A 398 -42.24 28.23 -1.97
C ASP A 398 -41.16 28.70 -2.96
N PHE A 399 -40.44 27.77 -3.58
CA PHE A 399 -39.40 28.09 -4.57
C PHE A 399 -39.96 28.61 -5.91
N VAL A 400 -41.17 28.21 -6.29
CA VAL A 400 -41.78 28.50 -7.60
C VAL A 400 -42.87 29.60 -7.52
N ALA A 401 -43.38 29.95 -6.33
CA ALA A 401 -44.62 30.71 -6.12
C ALA A 401 -44.75 32.07 -6.86
N ALA A 402 -45.55 32.09 -7.92
CA ALA A 402 -46.51 33.15 -8.33
C ALA A 402 -47.37 32.70 -9.54
N GLY A 403 -48.02 31.53 -9.48
CA GLY A 403 -48.88 31.05 -10.57
C GLY A 403 -49.82 29.91 -10.16
N THR A 404 -51.01 29.88 -10.77
CA THR A 404 -52.15 28.98 -10.48
C THR A 404 -51.88 27.47 -10.61
N LEU A 405 -50.70 27.07 -11.07
CA LEU A 405 -50.29 25.68 -11.19
C LEU A 405 -49.62 25.12 -9.93
N ALA A 406 -49.27 25.98 -8.95
CA ALA A 406 -48.62 25.59 -7.71
C ALA A 406 -49.61 25.17 -6.59
N SER A 407 -50.86 25.65 -6.62
CA SER A 407 -51.82 25.48 -5.50
C SER A 407 -52.54 24.13 -5.46
N ARG A 408 -52.27 23.23 -6.41
CA ARG A 408 -52.75 21.84 -6.34
C ARG A 408 -51.58 20.98 -5.91
N MET A 409 -51.65 20.42 -4.70
CA MET A 409 -50.82 19.29 -4.29
C MET A 409 -50.69 18.36 -5.48
N ASN A 410 -49.51 18.27 -6.07
CA ASN A 410 -49.35 17.44 -7.26
C ASN A 410 -49.31 16.00 -6.75
N ALA A 411 -50.49 15.43 -6.53
CA ALA A 411 -50.69 14.12 -5.92
C ALA A 411 -49.85 13.06 -6.64
N GLY A 412 -49.61 13.25 -7.94
CA GLY A 412 -48.68 12.43 -8.73
C GLY A 412 -47.22 12.46 -8.24
N VAL A 413 -46.68 13.60 -7.80
CA VAL A 413 -45.31 13.70 -7.26
C VAL A 413 -45.24 13.00 -5.90
N VAL A 414 -46.21 13.26 -5.01
CA VAL A 414 -46.26 12.60 -3.70
C VAL A 414 -46.43 11.09 -3.87
N ALA A 415 -47.32 10.65 -4.76
CA ALA A 415 -47.51 9.24 -5.10
C ALA A 415 -46.27 8.60 -5.73
N LEU A 416 -45.55 9.31 -6.62
CA LEU A 416 -44.30 8.84 -7.21
C LEU A 416 -43.24 8.59 -6.14
N TRP A 417 -43.09 9.52 -5.19
CA TRP A 417 -42.15 9.38 -4.08
C TRP A 417 -42.57 8.27 -3.11
N GLY A 418 -43.87 8.12 -2.83
CA GLY A 418 -44.42 7.01 -2.06
C GLY A 418 -44.15 5.64 -2.72
N LEU A 419 -44.40 5.52 -4.03
CA LEU A 419 -44.14 4.30 -4.80
C LEU A 419 -42.64 3.97 -4.83
N ALA A 420 -41.77 4.96 -5.04
CA ALA A 420 -40.33 4.78 -4.99
C ALA A 420 -39.85 4.32 -3.60
N GLY A 421 -40.41 4.90 -2.54
CA GLY A 421 -40.19 4.50 -1.16
C GLY A 421 -40.62 3.06 -0.87
N LEU A 422 -41.79 2.64 -1.39
CA LEU A 422 -42.31 1.27 -1.31
C LEU A 422 -41.38 0.27 -2.02
N LEU A 423 -41.00 0.55 -3.26
CA LEU A 423 -40.08 -0.28 -4.04
C LEU A 423 -38.72 -0.41 -3.36
N ARG A 424 -38.21 0.68 -2.78
CA ARG A 424 -36.99 0.68 -1.94
C ARG A 424 -37.15 -0.22 -0.71
N GLY A 425 -38.31 -0.20 -0.05
CA GLY A 425 -38.61 -1.04 1.10
C GLY A 425 -38.51 -2.54 0.79
N PHE A 426 -39.06 -2.98 -0.35
CA PHE A 426 -38.89 -4.36 -0.84
C PHE A 426 -37.44 -4.70 -1.22
N ALA A 427 -36.73 -3.73 -1.78
CA ALA A 427 -35.34 -3.90 -2.21
C ALA A 427 -34.29 -3.83 -1.09
N GLN A 428 -34.67 -3.45 0.13
CA GLN A 428 -33.73 -3.18 1.21
C GLN A 428 -32.92 -4.44 1.59
N PRO A 429 -31.57 -4.36 1.70
CA PRO A 429 -30.76 -5.44 2.24
C PRO A 429 -31.22 -5.85 3.65
N PRO A 430 -31.30 -7.16 3.96
CA PRO A 430 -31.89 -7.62 5.20
C PRO A 430 -31.11 -7.17 6.44
N ALA A 431 -29.79 -7.03 6.32
CA ALA A 431 -28.93 -6.56 7.40
C ALA A 431 -29.09 -5.07 7.73
N TRP A 432 -29.63 -4.25 6.81
CA TRP A 432 -29.63 -2.80 7.01
C TRP A 432 -30.72 -2.34 7.99
N PRO A 433 -30.38 -1.49 8.97
CA PRO A 433 -31.37 -0.78 9.77
C PRO A 433 -32.25 0.12 8.91
N ASN A 434 -33.52 0.26 9.29
CA ASN A 434 -34.49 1.05 8.52
C ASN A 434 -34.07 2.53 8.43
N VAL A 435 -33.65 3.13 9.54
CA VAL A 435 -33.20 4.53 9.59
C VAL A 435 -32.02 4.74 8.64
N TYR A 436 -30.98 3.91 8.77
CA TYR A 436 -29.80 3.95 7.89
C TYR A 436 -30.17 3.82 6.40
N ALA A 437 -31.08 2.89 6.07
CA ALA A 437 -31.49 2.66 4.69
C ALA A 437 -32.34 3.81 4.11
N ILE A 438 -33.17 4.47 4.93
CA ILE A 438 -33.98 5.63 4.52
C ILE A 438 -33.08 6.85 4.33
N GLU A 439 -32.21 7.15 5.31
CA GLU A 439 -31.28 8.27 5.26
C GLU A 439 -30.37 8.17 4.02
N ARG A 440 -29.74 7.01 3.80
CA ARG A 440 -28.88 6.76 2.65
C ARG A 440 -29.62 6.95 1.32
N TRP A 441 -30.87 6.48 1.24
CA TRP A 441 -31.70 6.64 0.06
C TRP A 441 -32.00 8.12 -0.21
N LEU A 442 -32.44 8.87 0.80
CA LEU A 442 -32.71 10.31 0.68
C LEU A 442 -31.47 11.11 0.25
N ILE A 443 -30.30 10.82 0.84
CA ILE A 443 -29.03 11.44 0.43
C ILE A 443 -28.73 11.18 -1.04
N ARG A 444 -29.00 9.97 -1.55
CA ARG A 444 -28.77 9.66 -2.97
C ARG A 444 -29.78 10.32 -3.89
N VAL A 445 -31.05 10.36 -3.51
CA VAL A 445 -32.08 11.09 -4.25
C VAL A 445 -31.68 12.56 -4.36
N LEU A 446 -31.24 13.17 -3.26
CA LEU A 446 -30.75 14.55 -3.23
C LEU A 446 -29.49 14.74 -4.09
N ALA A 447 -28.51 13.84 -4.02
CA ALA A 447 -27.30 13.91 -4.85
C ALA A 447 -27.62 13.82 -6.35
N TRP A 448 -28.55 12.95 -6.75
CA TRP A 448 -29.04 12.88 -8.12
C TRP A 448 -29.81 14.13 -8.50
N GLY A 449 -30.65 14.65 -7.61
CA GLY A 449 -31.40 15.90 -7.82
C GLY A 449 -30.48 17.07 -8.09
N LEU A 450 -29.49 17.30 -7.22
CA LEU A 450 -28.50 18.37 -7.39
C LEU A 450 -27.65 18.17 -8.65
N GLY A 451 -27.19 16.95 -8.91
CA GLY A 451 -26.40 16.64 -10.11
C GLY A 451 -27.16 16.90 -11.40
N LEU A 452 -28.41 16.45 -11.50
CA LEU A 452 -29.24 16.66 -12.70
C LEU A 452 -29.65 18.13 -12.85
N ALA A 453 -29.93 18.84 -11.75
CA ALA A 453 -30.22 20.26 -11.79
C ALA A 453 -28.99 21.08 -12.26
N ALA A 454 -27.79 20.75 -11.78
CA ALA A 454 -26.55 21.38 -12.22
C ALA A 454 -26.28 21.14 -13.70
N VAL A 455 -26.48 19.91 -14.19
CA VAL A 455 -26.35 19.57 -15.62
C VAL A 455 -27.36 20.35 -16.46
N LEU A 456 -28.63 20.41 -16.06
CA LEU A 456 -29.64 21.20 -16.76
C LEU A 456 -29.25 22.68 -16.82
N MET A 457 -28.83 23.26 -15.69
CA MET A 457 -28.43 24.67 -15.63
C MET A 457 -27.19 24.94 -16.49
N GLY A 458 -26.21 24.05 -16.49
CA GLY A 458 -25.03 24.14 -17.36
C GLY A 458 -25.38 24.06 -18.84
N LEU A 459 -26.30 23.17 -19.22
CA LEU A 459 -26.80 23.06 -20.59
C LEU A 459 -27.58 24.31 -21.01
N LEU A 460 -28.48 24.81 -20.16
CA LEU A 460 -29.24 26.04 -20.43
C LEU A 460 -28.33 27.26 -20.57
N TRP A 461 -27.31 27.35 -19.72
CA TRP A 461 -26.29 28.40 -19.80
C TRP A 461 -25.49 28.30 -21.10
N LEU A 462 -24.99 27.10 -21.45
CA LEU A 462 -24.22 26.89 -22.67
C LEU A 462 -25.06 27.18 -23.93
N VAL A 463 -26.30 26.73 -24.00
CA VAL A 463 -27.18 27.05 -25.13
C VAL A 463 -27.45 28.56 -25.22
N HIS A 464 -27.63 29.25 -24.09
CA HIS A 464 -27.80 30.70 -24.07
C HIS A 464 -26.56 31.47 -24.55
N THR A 465 -25.36 31.03 -24.14
CA THR A 465 -24.10 31.67 -24.55
C THR A 465 -23.81 31.47 -26.04
N TRP A 466 -24.09 30.29 -26.59
CA TRP A 466 -23.72 29.95 -27.96
C TRP A 466 -24.80 30.29 -29.00
N TYR A 467 -26.07 30.36 -28.58
CA TYR A 467 -27.21 30.62 -29.46
C TYR A 467 -28.15 31.68 -28.87
N PRO A 468 -27.71 32.94 -28.73
CA PRO A 468 -28.49 34.00 -28.10
C PRO A 468 -29.76 34.39 -28.89
N GLU A 469 -29.80 34.12 -30.20
CA GLU A 469 -30.91 34.51 -31.08
C GLU A 469 -32.14 33.59 -31.00
N VAL A 470 -32.03 32.45 -30.31
CA VAL A 470 -33.15 31.51 -30.17
C VAL A 470 -34.09 32.00 -29.07
N CYS A 471 -35.21 32.65 -29.44
CA CYS A 471 -36.23 33.19 -28.52
C CYS A 471 -36.72 32.17 -27.46
N CYS A 472 -36.68 30.88 -27.77
CA CYS A 472 -37.07 29.77 -26.89
C CYS A 472 -36.11 29.58 -25.70
N VAL A 473 -34.86 30.06 -25.80
CA VAL A 473 -33.85 29.92 -24.73
C VAL A 473 -34.10 30.95 -23.64
N ALA A 474 -34.46 32.18 -24.01
CA ALA A 474 -34.85 33.22 -23.05
C ALA A 474 -36.10 32.81 -22.24
N THR A 475 -37.09 32.20 -22.89
CA THR A 475 -38.29 31.66 -22.21
C THR A 475 -37.97 30.44 -21.34
N ALA A 476 -37.08 29.56 -21.77
CA ALA A 476 -36.59 28.45 -20.94
C ALA A 476 -35.80 28.92 -19.71
N PHE A 477 -34.99 29.96 -19.86
CA PHE A 477 -34.25 30.60 -18.76
C PHE A 477 -35.18 31.34 -17.79
N GLY A 478 -36.28 31.90 -18.28
CA GLY A 478 -37.36 32.46 -17.46
C GLY A 478 -38.13 31.39 -16.67
N ALA A 479 -38.35 30.22 -17.28
CA ALA A 479 -38.99 29.07 -16.65
C ALA A 479 -38.02 28.13 -15.89
N ARG A 480 -36.76 28.54 -15.67
CA ARG A 480 -35.71 27.71 -15.06
C ARG A 480 -36.12 27.10 -13.71
N ARG A 481 -36.87 27.84 -12.89
CA ARG A 481 -37.36 27.37 -11.59
C ARG A 481 -38.35 26.19 -11.73
N LEU A 482 -39.17 26.21 -12.78
CA LEU A 482 -40.10 25.12 -13.10
C LEU A 482 -39.37 23.89 -13.64
N PHE A 483 -38.37 24.06 -14.49
CA PHE A 483 -37.58 22.92 -14.98
C PHE A 483 -36.73 22.26 -13.88
N VAL A 484 -36.11 23.07 -13.01
CA VAL A 484 -35.35 22.56 -11.86
C VAL A 484 -36.26 21.79 -10.91
N SER A 485 -37.46 22.29 -10.60
CA SER A 485 -38.40 21.59 -9.73
C SER A 485 -38.91 20.26 -10.31
N ILE A 486 -39.17 20.18 -11.62
CA ILE A 486 -39.54 18.93 -12.30
C ILE A 486 -38.39 17.91 -12.22
N ILE A 487 -37.15 18.33 -12.47
CA ILE A 487 -35.98 17.44 -12.39
C ILE A 487 -35.78 16.94 -10.96
N LEU A 488 -35.89 17.81 -9.97
CA LEU A 488 -35.80 17.42 -8.57
C LEU A 488 -36.92 16.44 -8.18
N ALA A 489 -38.15 16.65 -8.68
CA ALA A 489 -39.27 15.74 -8.44
C ALA A 489 -39.02 14.34 -9.03
N LEU A 490 -38.45 14.28 -10.24
CA LEU A 490 -38.14 13.03 -10.93
C LEU A 490 -36.85 12.35 -10.44
N SER A 491 -35.99 13.06 -9.70
CA SER A 491 -34.71 12.54 -9.21
C SER A 491 -34.84 11.31 -8.30
N VAL A 492 -36.02 11.11 -7.70
CA VAL A 492 -36.34 9.94 -6.88
C VAL A 492 -36.20 8.64 -7.66
N VAL A 493 -36.49 8.65 -8.97
CA VAL A 493 -36.42 7.46 -9.84
C VAL A 493 -34.97 6.99 -10.04
N PRO A 494 -34.04 7.81 -10.60
CA PRO A 494 -32.64 7.39 -10.73
C PRO A 494 -31.96 7.18 -9.37
N GLY A 495 -32.34 7.94 -8.33
CA GLY A 495 -31.86 7.73 -6.97
C GLY A 495 -32.21 6.34 -6.43
N THR A 496 -33.46 5.91 -6.62
CA THR A 496 -33.95 4.60 -6.17
C THR A 496 -33.35 3.45 -6.98
N ILE A 497 -33.25 3.58 -8.31
CA ILE A 497 -32.61 2.57 -9.16
C ILE A 497 -31.12 2.42 -8.79
N ALA A 498 -30.42 3.54 -8.55
CA ALA A 498 -29.02 3.52 -8.14
C ALA A 498 -28.83 2.89 -6.75
N GLU A 499 -29.75 3.12 -5.81
CA GLU A 499 -29.76 2.44 -4.52
C GLU A 499 -29.94 0.93 -4.69
N HIS A 500 -30.97 0.52 -5.43
CA HIS A 500 -31.28 -0.90 -5.69
C HIS A 500 -30.11 -1.65 -6.31
N ARG A 501 -29.48 -1.08 -7.36
CA ARG A 501 -28.32 -1.71 -8.01
C ARG A 501 -27.14 -1.88 -7.04
N ARG A 502 -26.88 -0.90 -6.18
CA ARG A 502 -25.79 -1.02 -5.18
C ARG A 502 -26.14 -2.00 -4.07
N ALA A 503 -27.38 -1.99 -3.59
CA ALA A 503 -27.88 -2.96 -2.61
C ALA A 503 -27.71 -4.39 -3.13
N LYS A 504 -27.95 -4.62 -4.43
CA LYS A 504 -27.70 -5.91 -5.09
C LYS A 504 -26.21 -6.24 -5.21
N ALA A 505 -25.38 -5.28 -5.63
CA ALA A 505 -23.93 -5.49 -5.72
C ALA A 505 -23.31 -5.90 -4.37
N LEU A 506 -23.77 -5.30 -3.27
CA LEU A 506 -23.31 -5.61 -1.91
C LEU A 506 -23.68 -7.01 -1.41
N ARG A 507 -24.63 -7.70 -2.05
CA ARG A 507 -25.03 -9.07 -1.67
C ARG A 507 -24.23 -10.15 -2.41
N TYR A 508 -23.68 -9.85 -3.58
CA TYR A 508 -23.13 -10.87 -4.48
C TYR A 508 -21.68 -10.62 -4.90
N GLU A 509 -21.21 -9.36 -4.86
CA GLU A 509 -19.83 -9.02 -5.21
C GLU A 509 -19.03 -8.73 -3.94
N PRO A 510 -17.76 -9.17 -3.87
CA PRO A 510 -16.87 -8.73 -2.80
C PRO A 510 -16.79 -7.21 -2.82
N LEU A 511 -16.75 -6.60 -1.64
CA LEU A 511 -16.57 -5.16 -1.49
C LEU A 511 -15.23 -4.78 -2.13
N SER A 512 -15.29 -4.16 -3.32
CA SER A 512 -14.10 -3.79 -4.09
C SER A 512 -13.67 -2.36 -3.78
N ALA A 513 -12.36 -2.11 -3.78
CA ALA A 513 -11.73 -0.86 -3.38
C ALA A 513 -11.87 0.31 -4.40
N GLY A 514 -12.77 0.22 -5.39
CA GLY A 514 -12.82 1.13 -6.53
C GLY A 514 -14.15 1.87 -6.71
N TYR A 515 -14.15 3.19 -6.47
CA TYR A 515 -15.26 4.11 -6.81
C TYR A 515 -15.54 4.25 -8.33
N GLY A 516 -14.71 3.64 -9.19
CA GLY A 516 -14.63 3.91 -10.63
C GLY A 516 -15.77 3.39 -11.52
N ARG A 517 -16.68 2.54 -11.03
CA ARG A 517 -17.84 2.08 -11.84
C ARG A 517 -19.04 3.03 -11.80
N ILE A 518 -19.09 3.95 -10.84
CA ILE A 518 -20.26 4.81 -10.61
C ILE A 518 -20.35 5.92 -11.66
N LEU A 519 -19.22 6.51 -12.06
CA LEU A 519 -19.19 7.65 -12.98
C LEU A 519 -19.56 7.26 -14.43
N ARG A 520 -19.20 6.04 -14.86
CA ARG A 520 -19.40 5.57 -16.24
C ARG A 520 -20.87 5.35 -16.62
N ASN A 521 -21.72 5.09 -15.62
CA ASN A 521 -23.15 4.89 -15.81
C ASN A 521 -23.98 6.18 -15.63
N ALA A 522 -23.41 7.22 -15.02
CA ALA A 522 -24.05 8.52 -14.86
C ALA A 522 -24.25 9.23 -16.23
N TRP A 523 -23.29 9.08 -17.14
CA TRP A 523 -23.37 9.56 -18.53
C TRP A 523 -24.62 9.06 -19.27
N ARG A 524 -25.03 7.80 -19.08
CA ARG A 524 -26.21 7.23 -19.76
C ARG A 524 -27.52 7.85 -19.27
N VAL A 525 -27.60 8.18 -17.98
CA VAL A 525 -28.75 8.88 -17.39
C VAL A 525 -28.79 10.32 -17.86
N VAL A 526 -27.63 11.00 -17.94
CA VAL A 526 -27.50 12.35 -18.49
C VAL A 526 -27.90 12.39 -19.97
N ALA A 527 -27.49 11.40 -20.77
CA ALA A 527 -27.85 11.31 -22.19
C ALA A 527 -29.37 11.09 -22.41
N VAL A 528 -30.00 10.23 -21.60
CA VAL A 528 -31.46 10.04 -21.65
C VAL A 528 -32.20 11.31 -21.20
N LEU A 529 -31.68 12.02 -20.19
CA LEU A 529 -32.28 13.27 -19.73
C LEU A 529 -32.16 14.38 -20.79
N ALA A 530 -31.00 14.46 -21.47
CA ALA A 530 -30.81 15.37 -22.59
C ALA A 530 -31.77 15.07 -23.75
N LEU A 531 -31.97 13.79 -24.08
CA LEU A 531 -32.96 13.34 -25.06
C LEU A 531 -34.40 13.68 -24.64
N LEU A 532 -34.72 13.60 -23.35
CA LEU A 532 -36.04 13.91 -22.83
C LEU A 532 -36.31 15.42 -22.82
N VAL A 533 -35.27 16.24 -22.55
CA VAL A 533 -35.33 17.71 -22.72
C VAL A 533 -35.53 18.08 -24.18
N VAL A 534 -34.81 17.45 -25.11
CA VAL A 534 -34.99 17.63 -26.56
C VAL A 534 -36.39 17.18 -27.00
N GLY A 535 -36.89 16.05 -26.50
CA GLY A 535 -38.24 15.56 -26.81
C GLY A 535 -39.36 16.44 -26.25
N LEU A 536 -39.20 17.01 -25.04
CA LEU A 536 -40.13 18.00 -24.50
C LEU A 536 -40.08 19.33 -25.25
N PHE A 537 -38.90 19.68 -25.78
CA PHE A 537 -38.69 20.84 -26.65
C PHE A 537 -39.41 20.67 -27.98
N GLU A 538 -39.31 19.49 -28.60
CA GLU A 538 -40.06 19.14 -29.82
C GLU A 538 -41.58 19.03 -29.58
N TYR A 539 -42.01 18.48 -28.45
CA TYR A 539 -43.44 18.39 -28.09
C TYR A 539 -44.08 19.78 -27.94
N ARG A 540 -43.37 20.78 -27.37
CA ARG A 540 -43.89 22.16 -27.30
C ARG A 540 -43.85 22.90 -28.63
N LEU A 541 -42.88 22.60 -29.50
CA LEU A 541 -42.89 23.07 -30.90
C LEU A 541 -44.05 22.48 -31.71
N LEU A 542 -44.47 21.24 -31.38
CA LEU A 542 -45.60 20.54 -32.00
C LEU A 542 -46.96 20.87 -31.36
N GLN A 543 -47.00 21.46 -30.16
CA GLN A 543 -48.24 21.83 -29.45
C GLN A 543 -49.24 22.63 -30.33
N PRO A 544 -48.84 23.65 -31.11
CA PRO A 544 -49.79 24.36 -31.98
C PRO A 544 -50.34 23.47 -33.11
N ARG A 545 -49.56 22.51 -33.64
CA ARG A 545 -50.03 21.52 -34.64
C ARG A 545 -50.93 20.46 -34.04
N ILE A 546 -50.65 20.02 -32.81
CA ILE A 546 -51.47 19.06 -32.07
C ILE A 546 -52.80 19.70 -31.66
N GLN A 547 -52.82 20.98 -31.28
CA GLN A 547 -54.07 21.72 -31.03
C GLN A 547 -54.89 21.93 -32.30
N GLN A 548 -54.24 22.11 -33.47
CA GLN A 548 -54.92 22.11 -34.77
C GLN A 548 -55.51 20.74 -35.15
N MET A 549 -54.84 19.62 -34.80
CA MET A 549 -55.39 18.27 -34.96
C MET A 549 -56.53 17.97 -33.98
N MET A 550 -56.43 18.43 -32.73
CA MET A 550 -57.47 18.26 -31.70
C MET A 550 -58.71 19.13 -31.92
N ALA A 551 -58.64 20.15 -32.79
CA ALA A 551 -59.79 20.92 -33.24
C ALA A 551 -60.58 20.23 -34.37
N SER A 552 -60.14 19.05 -34.84
CA SER A 552 -60.89 18.25 -35.81
C SER A 552 -61.93 17.34 -35.13
N PRO A 553 -63.08 17.03 -35.78
CA PRO A 553 -64.18 16.28 -35.17
C PRO A 553 -63.83 14.86 -34.67
N GLN A 554 -62.68 14.29 -35.08
CA GLN A 554 -62.24 12.95 -34.66
C GLN A 554 -61.59 12.90 -33.26
N ALA A 555 -61.31 14.04 -32.63
CA ALA A 555 -60.69 14.10 -31.29
C ALA A 555 -61.68 13.92 -30.12
N VAL A 556 -62.99 14.05 -30.38
CA VAL A 556 -64.03 13.85 -29.36
C VAL A 556 -64.25 12.36 -29.06
N GLU A 557 -64.04 11.48 -30.04
CA GLU A 557 -64.20 10.02 -29.90
C GLU A 557 -63.03 9.36 -29.12
N THR A 558 -61.84 9.96 -29.15
CA THR A 558 -60.64 9.44 -28.47
C THR A 558 -60.53 9.85 -26.99
N THR A 559 -61.23 10.90 -26.57
CA THR A 559 -61.27 11.37 -25.18
C THR A 559 -62.31 10.63 -24.32
N GLU A 560 -63.39 10.11 -24.93
CA GLU A 560 -64.32 9.20 -24.23
C GLU A 560 -63.71 7.81 -24.00
N THR A 561 -62.93 7.30 -24.95
CA THR A 561 -62.26 6.00 -24.83
C THR A 561 -61.17 5.97 -23.75
N THR A 562 -60.45 7.08 -23.53
CA THR A 562 -59.42 7.17 -22.49
C THR A 562 -59.99 7.28 -21.07
N LYS A 563 -61.13 7.97 -20.87
CA LYS A 563 -61.87 7.93 -19.60
C LYS A 563 -62.37 6.52 -19.26
N GLY A 564 -62.91 5.80 -20.25
CA GLY A 564 -63.37 4.42 -20.08
C GLY A 564 -62.26 3.40 -19.83
N VAL A 565 -61.01 3.68 -20.21
CA VAL A 565 -59.84 2.85 -19.84
C VAL A 565 -59.40 3.13 -18.42
N LEU A 566 -59.43 4.39 -17.97
CA LEU A 566 -59.04 4.77 -16.60
C LEU A 566 -59.99 4.18 -15.55
N GLN A 567 -61.31 4.22 -15.81
CA GLN A 567 -62.31 3.59 -14.93
C GLN A 567 -62.16 2.08 -14.83
N ARG A 568 -61.88 1.38 -15.95
CA ARG A 568 -61.65 -0.07 -15.94
C ARG A 568 -60.36 -0.47 -15.20
N VAL A 569 -59.37 0.41 -15.16
CA VAL A 569 -58.15 0.20 -14.37
C VAL A 569 -58.43 0.41 -12.88
N GLU A 570 -59.19 1.43 -12.51
CA GLU A 570 -59.59 1.71 -11.13
C GLU A 570 -60.44 0.58 -10.54
N GLU A 571 -61.43 0.07 -11.28
CA GLU A 571 -62.26 -1.08 -10.88
C GLU A 571 -61.43 -2.36 -10.70
N ARG A 572 -60.46 -2.62 -11.59
CA ARG A 572 -59.54 -3.76 -11.44
C ARG A 572 -58.60 -3.63 -10.25
N LEU A 573 -58.18 -2.41 -9.92
CA LEU A 573 -57.27 -2.15 -8.81
C LEU A 573 -58.00 -2.32 -7.47
N ASN A 574 -59.23 -1.82 -7.37
CA ASN A 574 -60.08 -2.02 -6.20
C ASN A 574 -60.41 -3.50 -6.02
N GLY A 575 -60.78 -4.23 -7.09
CA GLY A 575 -61.01 -5.68 -7.02
C GLY A 575 -59.77 -6.48 -6.62
N TRP A 576 -58.56 -6.02 -6.97
CA TRP A 576 -57.31 -6.66 -6.54
C TRP A 576 -57.00 -6.40 -5.06
N VAL A 577 -57.25 -5.18 -4.58
CA VAL A 577 -57.09 -4.81 -3.16
C VAL A 577 -58.10 -5.57 -2.29
N ASP A 578 -59.36 -5.64 -2.71
CA ASP A 578 -60.38 -6.43 -2.02
C ASP A 578 -60.04 -7.92 -2.03
N GLY A 579 -59.52 -8.44 -3.14
CA GLY A 579 -59.05 -9.83 -3.24
C GLY A 579 -57.86 -10.15 -2.32
N LEU A 580 -56.97 -9.19 -2.06
CA LEU A 580 -55.89 -9.35 -1.08
C LEU A 580 -56.41 -9.28 0.36
N TYR A 581 -57.41 -8.44 0.62
CA TYR A 581 -58.03 -8.32 1.94
C TYR A 581 -58.81 -9.58 2.31
N VAL A 582 -59.54 -10.15 1.35
CA VAL A 582 -60.25 -11.43 1.52
C VAL A 582 -59.27 -12.58 1.70
N ARG A 583 -58.19 -12.68 0.92
CA ARG A 583 -57.16 -13.73 1.10
C ARG A 583 -56.43 -13.64 2.43
N TYR A 584 -56.17 -12.44 2.92
CA TYR A 584 -55.57 -12.23 4.24
C TYR A 584 -56.50 -12.65 5.38
N LEU A 585 -57.81 -12.49 5.22
CA LEU A 585 -58.83 -12.96 6.18
C LEU A 585 -59.07 -14.48 6.07
N GLU A 586 -58.99 -15.04 4.86
CA GLU A 586 -59.09 -16.49 4.62
C GLU A 586 -57.86 -17.26 5.13
N GLU A 587 -56.65 -16.69 5.04
CA GLU A 587 -55.41 -17.27 5.61
C GLU A 587 -55.39 -17.33 7.14
N GLN A 588 -56.32 -16.65 7.83
CA GLN A 588 -56.45 -16.69 9.29
C GLN A 588 -57.48 -17.73 9.79
N GLN A 589 -58.18 -18.46 8.91
CA GLN A 589 -59.06 -19.54 9.35
C GLN A 589 -58.31 -20.89 9.45
N PRO A 590 -58.40 -21.60 10.59
CA PRO A 590 -57.67 -22.85 10.78
C PRO A 590 -58.32 -23.99 9.99
N GLY A 591 -57.57 -24.52 9.03
CA GLY A 591 -57.83 -25.82 8.40
C GLY A 591 -58.54 -25.76 7.06
N LYS A 592 -57.78 -25.57 5.96
CA LYS A 592 -57.93 -26.28 4.68
C LYS A 592 -56.78 -25.95 3.71
N ALA A 593 -56.62 -26.85 2.73
CA ALA A 593 -55.40 -27.20 2.02
C ALA A 593 -54.82 -26.16 1.03
N THR A 594 -53.52 -26.33 0.81
CA THR A 594 -52.57 -25.66 -0.08
C THR A 594 -53.10 -25.17 -1.43
N GLY A 595 -52.85 -23.89 -1.74
CA GLY A 595 -53.11 -23.24 -3.04
C GLY A 595 -52.33 -23.76 -4.27
N LEU A 596 -51.78 -24.97 -4.20
CA LEU A 596 -51.13 -25.65 -5.33
C LEU A 596 -52.14 -26.39 -6.23
N ASP A 597 -53.30 -26.79 -5.72
CA ASP A 597 -54.32 -27.48 -6.53
C ASP A 597 -55.11 -26.51 -7.44
N ALA A 598 -55.30 -25.25 -7.02
CA ALA A 598 -55.94 -24.22 -7.85
C ALA A 598 -55.04 -23.74 -9.01
N ILE A 599 -53.71 -23.84 -8.87
CA ILE A 599 -52.76 -23.52 -9.95
C ILE A 599 -52.76 -24.64 -11.02
N LYS A 600 -52.99 -25.90 -10.62
CA LYS A 600 -53.19 -27.02 -11.55
C LYS A 600 -54.47 -26.85 -12.37
N GLU A 601 -55.56 -26.38 -11.75
CA GLU A 601 -56.85 -26.17 -12.42
C GLU A 601 -56.81 -25.04 -13.46
N TRP A 602 -56.02 -23.98 -13.22
CA TRP A 602 -55.82 -22.89 -14.19
C TRP A 602 -55.03 -23.32 -15.43
N PHE A 603 -54.13 -24.32 -15.31
CA PHE A 603 -53.36 -24.85 -16.44
C PHE A 603 -54.10 -25.94 -17.25
N SER A 604 -55.11 -26.61 -16.69
CA SER A 604 -55.79 -27.76 -17.34
C SER A 604 -57.03 -27.43 -18.21
N GLY A 605 -57.30 -26.14 -18.46
CA GLY A 605 -57.94 -25.72 -19.71
C GLY A 605 -59.45 -25.46 -19.73
N GLY A 606 -59.83 -24.67 -20.75
CA GLY A 606 -60.86 -25.08 -21.69
C GLY A 606 -62.21 -24.36 -21.66
N ARG A 607 -62.26 -23.08 -22.02
CA ARG A 607 -62.99 -22.50 -23.19
C ARG A 607 -63.21 -21.01 -23.01
#